data_AF-A0A3C0AX97-F1
#
_entry.id   AF-A0A3C0AX97-F1
#
_cell.length_a   1.000
_cell.length_b   1.000
_cell.length_c   1.000
_cell.angle_alpha   90.00
_cell.angle_beta   90.00
_cell.angle_gamma   90.00
#
_symmetry.space_group_name_H-M   'P 1'
#
loop_
_entity.id
_entity.type
_entity.pdbx_description
1 polymer ?
#
loop_
_entity_poly.entity_id
_entity_poly.type
_entity_poly.pdbx_seq_one_letter_code
_entity_poly.pdbx_strand_id
1 'polypeptide(L)'
;MKKFSLLFAFLLLTSCGVKQTKSLLSSGNYDEVVNNSISNLRSNKDKKGNQDYVYLLEEAFAKAKERDLNTLNLLEKDKNPANFEKIYNTYLSLNDRQEKIKPLLPLKLLNEGRNAIFPFENYNNQIVDSRKELSAYLYLKAESLMTTSDKMNFRKAYDDLNYLNQINPNYLKVLSLMNEALSKGTDYVSVNTKNETNMVIPIRLENDLLDFSTYGLNNKWTVFHGTKQKGINYDYTMVISFREILISPEQIKEREFIKE
;
A
#
# COMPACT_ATOMS: atom_id res chain seq x y z
N MET A 1 24.90 -26.85 -37.17
CA MET A 1 24.51 -25.43 -37.18
C MET A 1 23.43 -25.08 -36.15
N LYS A 2 22.38 -25.89 -35.96
CA LYS A 2 21.31 -25.61 -34.95
C LYS A 2 21.79 -25.54 -33.47
N LYS A 3 22.83 -26.28 -33.08
CA LYS A 3 23.41 -26.22 -31.72
C LYS A 3 24.17 -24.91 -31.42
N PHE A 4 24.73 -24.25 -32.43
CA PHE A 4 25.42 -22.95 -32.27
C PHE A 4 24.43 -21.79 -32.13
N SER A 5 23.28 -21.82 -32.81
CA SER A 5 22.23 -20.80 -32.65
C SER A 5 21.62 -20.78 -31.25
N LEU A 6 21.47 -21.94 -30.61
CA LEU A 6 20.96 -22.02 -29.23
C LEU A 6 21.96 -21.44 -28.21
N LEU A 7 23.26 -21.63 -28.46
CA LEU A 7 24.33 -21.06 -27.62
C LEU A 7 24.42 -19.53 -27.76
N PHE A 8 24.17 -19.00 -28.96
CA PHE A 8 24.15 -17.55 -29.22
C PHE A 8 22.92 -16.86 -28.61
N ALA A 9 21.76 -17.53 -28.63
CA ALA A 9 20.54 -17.03 -27.98
C ALA A 9 20.70 -16.93 -26.45
N PHE A 10 21.44 -17.84 -25.82
CA PHE A 10 21.71 -17.80 -24.37
C PHE A 10 22.71 -16.70 -23.98
N LEU A 11 23.68 -16.39 -24.84
CA LEU A 11 24.63 -15.28 -24.61
C LEU A 11 23.94 -13.90 -24.62
N LEU A 12 22.94 -13.70 -25.47
CA LEU A 12 22.21 -12.42 -25.58
C LEU A 12 21.38 -12.10 -24.33
N LEU A 13 20.85 -13.11 -23.63
CA LEU A 13 20.04 -12.90 -22.41
C LEU A 13 20.87 -12.39 -21.23
N THR A 14 22.16 -12.74 -21.14
CA THR A 14 23.03 -12.31 -20.04
C THR A 14 23.56 -10.88 -20.20
N SER A 15 23.62 -10.37 -21.43
CA SER A 15 24.14 -9.02 -21.73
C SER A 15 23.13 -7.90 -21.47
N CYS A 16 21.83 -8.21 -21.57
CA CYS A 16 20.77 -7.21 -21.36
C CYS A 16 20.69 -6.68 -19.92
N GLY A 17 20.86 -7.56 -18.91
CA GLY A 17 20.72 -7.18 -17.50
C GLY A 17 21.75 -6.14 -17.05
N VAL A 18 23.03 -6.37 -17.36
CA VAL A 18 24.11 -5.43 -17.01
C VAL A 18 23.94 -4.10 -17.74
N LYS A 19 23.59 -4.13 -19.03
CA LYS A 19 23.37 -2.91 -19.83
C LYS A 19 22.22 -2.08 -19.29
N GLN A 20 21.10 -2.71 -18.95
CA GLN A 20 19.96 -2.05 -18.31
C GLN A 20 20.35 -1.46 -16.95
N THR A 21 21.09 -2.22 -16.14
CA THR A 21 21.56 -1.76 -14.83
C THR A 21 22.51 -0.55 -14.96
N LYS A 22 23.42 -0.55 -15.95
CA LYS A 22 24.25 0.62 -16.29
C LYS A 22 23.42 1.83 -16.71
N SER A 23 22.35 1.62 -17.47
CA SER A 23 21.42 2.71 -17.84
C SER A 23 20.74 3.33 -16.63
N LEU A 24 20.32 2.51 -15.66
CA LEU A 24 19.70 2.97 -14.41
C LEU A 24 20.68 3.77 -13.54
N LEU A 25 21.94 3.35 -13.51
CA LEU A 25 23.00 4.08 -12.81
C LEU A 25 23.18 5.48 -13.39
N SER A 26 23.24 5.59 -14.73
CA SER A 26 23.37 6.88 -15.41
C SER A 26 22.14 7.78 -15.26
N SER A 27 20.94 7.20 -15.08
CA SER A 27 19.71 7.98 -14.86
C SER A 27 19.45 8.35 -13.40
N GLY A 28 20.36 7.99 -12.48
CA GLY A 28 20.23 8.30 -11.06
C GLY A 28 19.31 7.36 -10.27
N ASN A 29 18.87 6.25 -10.88
CA ASN A 29 18.04 5.24 -10.21
C ASN A 29 18.92 4.22 -9.45
N TYR A 30 19.64 4.73 -8.45
CA TYR A 30 20.65 3.95 -7.72
C TYR A 30 20.07 2.80 -6.91
N ASP A 31 18.86 2.94 -6.36
CA ASP A 31 18.21 1.89 -5.58
C ASP A 31 17.87 0.67 -6.43
N GLU A 32 17.41 0.89 -7.66
CA GLU A 32 17.15 -0.20 -8.60
C GLU A 32 18.45 -0.85 -9.08
N VAL A 33 19.53 -0.09 -9.21
CA VAL A 33 20.87 -0.66 -9.48
C VAL A 33 21.31 -1.57 -8.34
N VAL A 34 21.15 -1.13 -7.09
CA VAL A 34 21.47 -1.94 -5.91
C VAL A 34 20.65 -3.23 -5.90
N ASN A 35 19.32 -3.14 -6.09
CA ASN A 35 18.44 -4.31 -6.11
C ASN A 35 18.82 -5.30 -7.22
N ASN A 36 19.05 -4.80 -8.44
CA ASN A 36 19.43 -5.63 -9.59
C ASN A 36 20.78 -6.31 -9.37
N SER A 37 21.78 -5.57 -8.88
CA SER A 37 23.09 -6.14 -8.58
C SER A 37 23.01 -7.21 -7.48
N ILE A 38 22.28 -6.95 -6.39
CA ILE A 38 22.08 -7.92 -5.31
C ILE A 38 21.40 -9.19 -5.81
N SER A 39 20.32 -9.04 -6.60
CA SER A 39 19.57 -10.18 -7.16
C SER A 39 20.48 -11.10 -8.00
N ASN A 40 21.30 -10.51 -8.87
CA ASN A 40 22.24 -11.26 -9.70
C ASN A 40 23.37 -11.91 -8.87
N LEU A 41 23.89 -11.20 -7.87
CA LEU A 41 24.98 -11.69 -7.02
C LEU A 41 24.54 -12.81 -6.05
N ARG A 42 23.26 -12.85 -5.64
CA ARG A 42 22.73 -13.92 -4.76
C ARG A 42 22.88 -15.32 -5.37
N SER A 43 22.82 -15.44 -6.69
CA SER A 43 22.93 -16.74 -7.37
C SER A 43 24.33 -17.35 -7.27
N ASN A 44 25.36 -16.53 -7.50
CA ASN A 44 26.77 -16.87 -7.36
C ASN A 44 27.62 -15.59 -7.39
N LYS A 45 28.01 -15.09 -6.21
CA LYS A 45 28.71 -13.82 -6.07
C LYS A 45 30.15 -13.83 -6.59
N ASP A 46 30.77 -15.00 -6.71
CA ASP A 46 32.18 -15.15 -7.11
C ASP A 46 32.34 -15.46 -8.61
N LYS A 47 31.22 -15.62 -9.34
CA LYS A 47 31.25 -15.90 -10.78
C LYS A 47 31.87 -14.73 -11.55
N LYS A 48 32.85 -15.01 -12.41
CA LYS A 48 33.49 -14.01 -13.28
C LYS A 48 32.48 -13.20 -14.11
N GLY A 49 31.42 -13.83 -14.61
CA GLY A 49 30.35 -13.17 -15.37
C GLY A 49 29.46 -12.22 -14.55
N ASN A 50 29.52 -12.27 -13.22
CA ASN A 50 28.77 -11.39 -12.33
C ASN A 50 29.59 -10.20 -11.82
N GLN A 51 30.86 -10.08 -12.24
CA GLN A 51 31.76 -9.04 -11.75
C GLN A 51 31.24 -7.64 -11.98
N ASP A 52 30.66 -7.35 -13.15
CA ASP A 52 30.06 -6.04 -13.44
C ASP A 52 29.03 -5.62 -12.38
N TYR A 53 28.27 -6.56 -11.81
CA TYR A 53 27.31 -6.24 -10.74
C TYR A 53 27.99 -5.88 -9.42
N VAL A 54 29.19 -6.37 -9.14
CA VAL A 54 29.95 -5.95 -7.94
C VAL A 54 30.38 -4.48 -8.07
N TYR A 55 30.89 -4.09 -9.24
CA TYR A 55 31.24 -2.69 -9.54
C TYR A 55 30.01 -1.77 -9.47
N LEU A 56 28.93 -2.17 -10.13
CA LEU A 56 27.67 -1.41 -10.13
C LEU A 56 27.10 -1.27 -8.72
N LEU A 57 27.20 -2.31 -7.89
CA LEU A 57 26.75 -2.27 -6.51
C LEU A 57 27.56 -1.30 -5.66
N GLU A 58 28.90 -1.34 -5.76
CA GLU A 58 29.80 -0.42 -5.04
C GLU A 58 29.51 1.04 -5.42
N GLU A 59 29.44 1.33 -6.72
CA GLU A 59 29.21 2.69 -7.22
C GLU A 59 27.80 3.20 -6.88
N ALA A 60 26.77 2.40 -7.09
CA ALA A 60 25.40 2.80 -6.80
C ALA A 60 25.17 2.99 -5.31
N PHE A 61 25.77 2.15 -4.45
CA PHE A 61 25.70 2.34 -3.00
C PHE A 61 26.28 3.70 -2.59
N ALA A 62 27.48 4.04 -3.07
CA ALA A 62 28.14 5.30 -2.75
C ALA A 62 27.29 6.51 -3.21
N LYS A 63 26.82 6.49 -4.46
CA LYS A 63 26.00 7.58 -5.03
C LYS A 63 24.63 7.71 -4.35
N ALA A 64 23.97 6.59 -4.03
CA ALA A 64 22.70 6.61 -3.32
C ALA A 64 22.86 7.18 -1.91
N LYS A 65 23.89 6.74 -1.18
CA LYS A 65 24.20 7.24 0.15
C LYS A 65 24.46 8.75 0.12
N GLU A 66 25.29 9.23 -0.80
CA GLU A 66 25.59 10.66 -0.95
C GLU A 66 24.34 11.48 -1.26
N ARG A 67 23.51 11.04 -2.22
CA ARG A 67 22.24 11.69 -2.58
C ARG A 67 21.31 11.82 -1.36
N ASP A 68 21.14 10.73 -0.62
CA ASP A 68 20.23 10.66 0.52
C ASP A 68 20.72 11.54 1.67
N LEU A 69 22.03 11.53 1.99
CA LEU A 69 22.63 12.38 3.01
C LEU A 69 22.54 13.88 2.64
N ASN A 70 22.77 14.23 1.37
CA ASN A 70 22.59 15.60 0.90
C ASN A 70 21.12 16.06 1.01
N THR A 71 20.19 15.16 0.71
CA THR A 71 18.75 15.41 0.87
C THR A 71 18.39 15.65 2.34
N LEU A 72 18.87 14.79 3.25
CA LEU A 72 18.66 14.95 4.69
C LEU A 72 19.20 16.30 5.21
N ASN A 73 20.43 16.64 4.84
CA ASN A 73 21.05 17.92 5.20
C ASN A 73 20.22 19.14 4.78
N LEU A 74 19.53 19.09 3.63
CA LEU A 74 18.62 20.15 3.20
C LEU A 74 17.32 20.15 4.01
N LEU A 75 16.67 19.00 4.15
CA LEU A 75 15.36 18.87 4.79
C LEU A 75 15.41 19.18 6.30
N GLU A 76 16.47 18.76 6.99
CA GLU A 76 16.65 19.01 8.42
C GLU A 76 16.92 20.50 8.71
N LYS A 77 17.53 21.23 7.78
CA LYS A 77 17.74 22.68 7.89
C LYS A 77 16.45 23.49 7.69
N ASP A 78 15.56 23.00 6.85
CA ASP A 78 14.26 23.65 6.57
C ASP A 78 13.33 23.62 7.79
N LYS A 79 13.48 22.63 8.69
CA LYS A 79 12.67 22.45 9.92
C LYS A 79 11.15 22.49 9.67
N ASN A 80 10.73 22.13 8.47
CA ASN A 80 9.33 22.12 8.07
C ASN A 80 8.71 20.74 8.37
N PRO A 81 7.61 20.66 9.16
CA PRO A 81 6.94 19.40 9.46
C PRO A 81 6.47 18.61 8.23
N ALA A 82 6.24 19.27 7.09
CA ALA A 82 5.93 18.61 5.83
C ALA A 82 7.04 17.66 5.36
N ASN A 83 8.27 17.83 5.85
CA ASN A 83 9.42 17.02 5.49
C ASN A 83 9.64 15.82 6.43
N PHE A 84 8.97 15.73 7.58
CA PHE A 84 9.25 14.70 8.59
C PHE A 84 9.12 13.28 8.06
N GLU A 85 8.09 13.02 7.24
CA GLU A 85 7.90 11.71 6.61
C GLU A 85 9.06 11.38 5.66
N LYS A 86 9.47 12.36 4.84
CA LYS A 86 10.58 12.19 3.91
C LYS A 86 11.89 11.95 4.64
N ILE A 87 12.16 12.68 5.73
CA ILE A 87 13.35 12.49 6.57
C ILE A 87 13.38 11.05 7.12
N TYR A 88 12.30 10.63 7.78
CA TYR A 88 12.18 9.28 8.35
C TYR A 88 12.39 8.18 7.30
N ASN A 89 11.69 8.26 6.17
CA ASN A 89 11.79 7.27 5.09
C ASN A 89 13.17 7.27 4.41
N THR A 90 13.88 8.41 4.39
CA THR A 90 15.24 8.49 3.85
C THR A 90 16.24 7.78 4.77
N TYR A 91 16.12 7.95 6.10
CA TYR A 91 16.91 7.17 7.06
C TYR A 91 16.63 5.67 7.00
N LEU A 92 15.36 5.27 6.86
CA LEU A 92 15.02 3.86 6.65
C LEU A 92 15.66 3.29 5.38
N SER A 93 15.63 4.05 4.28
CA SER A 93 16.20 3.64 2.99
C SER A 93 17.72 3.52 3.04
N LEU A 94 18.41 4.45 3.72
CA LEU A 94 19.84 4.36 4.01
C LEU A 94 20.17 3.06 4.76
N ASN A 95 19.43 2.75 5.82
CA ASN A 95 19.66 1.54 6.61
C ASN A 95 19.33 0.26 5.82
N ASP A 96 18.17 0.19 5.18
CA ASP A 96 17.71 -0.96 4.38
C ASP A 96 18.73 -1.34 3.29
N ARG A 97 19.31 -0.33 2.61
CA ARG A 97 20.34 -0.56 1.61
C ARG A 97 21.55 -1.29 2.18
N GLN A 98 21.99 -0.94 3.38
CA GLN A 98 23.10 -1.61 4.06
C GLN A 98 22.73 -3.04 4.44
N GLU A 99 21.53 -3.24 5.03
CA GLU A 99 21.05 -4.56 5.45
C GLU A 99 20.89 -5.52 4.26
N LYS A 100 20.51 -5.02 3.09
CA LYS A 100 20.44 -5.82 1.87
C LYS A 100 21.82 -6.27 1.36
N ILE A 101 22.86 -5.45 1.55
CA ILE A 101 24.23 -5.71 1.07
C ILE A 101 24.99 -6.63 2.04
N LYS A 102 24.85 -6.43 3.35
CA LYS A 102 25.59 -7.15 4.40
C LYS A 102 25.68 -8.67 4.18
N PRO A 103 24.60 -9.41 3.83
CA PRO A 103 24.65 -10.86 3.64
C PRO A 103 25.51 -11.32 2.46
N LEU A 104 25.82 -10.45 1.49
CA LEU A 104 26.63 -10.80 0.32
C LEU A 104 28.13 -10.65 0.60
N LEU A 105 28.51 -9.89 1.62
CA LEU A 105 29.90 -9.61 1.91
C LEU A 105 30.67 -10.85 2.40
N PRO A 106 31.98 -10.95 2.14
CA PRO A 106 32.77 -10.03 1.30
C PRO A 106 32.46 -10.21 -0.20
N LEU A 107 32.62 -9.13 -0.97
CA LEU A 107 32.53 -9.13 -2.44
C LEU A 107 33.88 -8.71 -3.02
N LYS A 108 34.46 -9.54 -3.89
CA LYS A 108 35.78 -9.31 -4.49
C LYS A 108 35.65 -8.71 -5.89
N LEU A 109 36.43 -7.66 -6.15
CA LEU A 109 36.63 -7.05 -7.46
C LEU A 109 37.85 -7.72 -8.11
N LEU A 110 37.62 -8.66 -9.02
CA LEU A 110 38.66 -9.56 -9.52
C LEU A 110 39.77 -8.81 -10.27
N ASN A 111 39.44 -7.75 -11.02
CA ASN A 111 40.43 -7.01 -11.81
C ASN A 111 41.35 -6.14 -10.92
N GLU A 112 40.85 -5.71 -9.77
CA GLU A 112 41.59 -4.84 -8.84
C GLU A 112 42.25 -5.62 -7.70
N GLY A 113 41.93 -6.91 -7.54
CA GLY A 113 42.50 -7.75 -6.49
C GLY A 113 42.08 -7.36 -5.07
N ARG A 114 41.09 -6.48 -4.91
CA ARG A 114 40.56 -6.00 -3.61
C ARG A 114 39.11 -6.40 -3.38
N ASN A 115 38.62 -6.15 -2.17
CA ASN A 115 37.19 -6.22 -1.89
C ASN A 115 36.50 -4.90 -2.24
N ALA A 116 35.25 -4.98 -2.65
CA ALA A 116 34.36 -3.84 -2.75
C ALA A 116 34.12 -3.24 -1.35
N ILE A 117 34.05 -1.92 -1.28
CA ILE A 117 34.03 -1.14 -0.05
C ILE A 117 32.63 -0.54 0.11
N PHE A 118 32.00 -0.82 1.25
CA PHE A 118 30.70 -0.28 1.62
C PHE A 118 30.83 0.41 2.98
N PRO A 119 31.02 1.74 3.03
CA PRO A 119 31.15 2.47 4.30
C PRO A 119 29.81 2.51 5.05
N PHE A 120 29.53 1.48 5.83
CA PHE A 120 28.30 1.38 6.60
C PHE A 120 28.33 2.31 7.82
N GLU A 121 27.19 2.94 8.07
CA GLU A 121 26.97 3.81 9.22
C GLU A 121 25.76 3.34 10.03
N ASN A 122 25.72 3.68 11.31
CA ASN A 122 24.59 3.37 12.16
C ASN A 122 23.61 4.55 12.19
N TYR A 123 22.40 4.35 11.66
CA TYR A 123 21.33 5.35 11.61
C TYR A 123 20.23 5.09 12.65
N ASN A 124 20.41 4.15 13.59
CA ASN A 124 19.35 3.71 14.49
C ASN A 124 18.76 4.86 15.32
N ASN A 125 19.62 5.75 15.85
CA ASN A 125 19.16 6.89 16.64
C ASN A 125 18.35 7.85 15.78
N GLN A 126 18.84 8.19 14.59
CA GLN A 126 18.18 9.07 13.64
C GLN A 126 16.83 8.51 13.19
N ILE A 127 16.72 7.19 12.98
CA ILE A 127 15.46 6.50 12.69
C ILE A 127 14.49 6.63 13.87
N VAL A 128 14.96 6.42 15.10
CA VAL A 128 14.12 6.52 16.31
C VAL A 128 13.63 7.95 16.52
N ASP A 129 14.51 8.93 16.38
CA ASP A 129 14.22 10.35 16.61
C ASP A 129 13.29 10.91 15.53
N SER A 130 13.59 10.69 14.25
CA SER A 130 12.71 11.12 13.14
C SER A 130 11.34 10.44 13.19
N ARG A 131 11.27 9.16 13.60
CA ARG A 131 9.99 8.49 13.85
C ARG A 131 9.19 9.17 14.96
N LYS A 132 9.84 9.57 16.05
CA LYS A 132 9.19 10.25 17.17
C LYS A 132 8.62 11.61 16.74
N GLU A 133 9.39 12.39 16.00
CA GLU A 133 8.96 13.69 15.46
C GLU A 133 7.77 13.54 14.50
N LEU A 134 7.88 12.62 13.54
CA LEU A 134 6.80 12.30 12.61
C LEU A 134 5.56 11.81 13.36
N SER A 135 5.73 10.96 14.37
CA SER A 135 4.62 10.42 15.14
C SER A 135 3.83 11.52 15.86
N ALA A 136 4.55 12.44 16.51
CA ALA A 136 3.96 13.58 17.19
C ALA A 136 3.22 14.50 16.21
N TYR A 137 3.83 14.78 15.05
CA TYR A 137 3.21 15.60 14.02
C TYR A 137 1.92 15.00 13.45
N LEU A 138 1.95 13.71 13.05
CA LEU A 138 0.76 13.02 12.51
C LEU A 138 -0.38 13.01 13.51
N TYR A 139 -0.07 12.74 14.78
CA TYR A 139 -1.06 12.73 15.86
C TYR A 139 -1.72 14.11 16.04
N LEU A 140 -0.93 15.17 16.17
CA LEU A 140 -1.44 16.55 16.34
C LEU A 140 -2.21 17.04 15.10
N LYS A 141 -1.73 16.70 13.91
CA LYS A 141 -2.41 17.02 12.64
C LYS A 141 -3.78 16.33 12.57
N ALA A 142 -3.86 15.06 12.93
CA ALA A 142 -5.12 14.32 12.96
C ALA A 142 -6.09 14.92 13.98
N GLU A 143 -5.64 15.23 15.21
CA GLU A 143 -6.46 15.91 16.21
C GLU A 143 -6.99 17.25 15.68
N SER A 144 -6.13 18.05 15.03
CA SER A 144 -6.54 19.31 14.42
C SER A 144 -7.62 19.15 13.35
N LEU A 145 -7.48 18.15 12.47
CA LEU A 145 -8.48 17.86 11.42
C LEU A 145 -9.84 17.46 12.03
N MET A 146 -9.81 16.70 13.11
CA MET A 146 -10.99 16.19 13.83
C MET A 146 -11.74 17.25 14.65
N THR A 147 -11.21 18.48 14.76
CA THR A 147 -11.93 19.61 15.40
C THR A 147 -13.07 20.16 14.54
N THR A 148 -13.06 19.87 13.25
CA THR A 148 -14.07 20.34 12.29
C THR A 148 -15.24 19.36 12.19
N SER A 149 -16.36 19.79 11.62
CA SER A 149 -17.50 18.91 11.30
C SER A 149 -17.43 18.31 9.89
N ASP A 150 -16.34 18.53 9.15
CA ASP A 150 -16.18 18.04 7.79
C ASP A 150 -15.73 16.57 7.78
N LYS A 151 -16.57 15.71 7.21
CA LYS A 151 -16.28 14.28 7.06
C LYS A 151 -14.98 14.01 6.31
N MET A 152 -14.64 14.82 5.32
CA MET A 152 -13.40 14.64 4.57
C MET A 152 -12.17 14.84 5.46
N ASN A 153 -12.24 15.73 6.45
CA ASN A 153 -11.17 15.91 7.43
C ASN A 153 -11.05 14.70 8.36
N PHE A 154 -12.16 14.10 8.79
CA PHE A 154 -12.11 12.82 9.52
C PHE A 154 -11.49 11.68 8.70
N ARG A 155 -11.77 11.62 7.38
CA ARG A 155 -11.14 10.64 6.49
C ARG A 155 -9.63 10.82 6.41
N LYS A 156 -9.16 12.05 6.22
CA LYS A 156 -7.73 12.40 6.23
C LYS A 156 -7.07 12.09 7.58
N ALA A 157 -7.75 12.43 8.68
CA ALA A 157 -7.27 12.13 10.03
C ALA A 157 -7.12 10.62 10.26
N TYR A 158 -8.10 9.82 9.81
CA TYR A 158 -7.99 8.36 9.86
C TYR A 158 -6.76 7.86 9.11
N ASP A 159 -6.50 8.37 7.90
CA ASP A 159 -5.37 7.92 7.09
C ASP A 159 -4.03 8.29 7.74
N ASP A 160 -3.90 9.52 8.29
CA ASP A 160 -2.74 9.95 9.08
C ASP A 160 -2.54 9.07 10.33
N LEU A 161 -3.61 8.76 11.08
CA LEU A 161 -3.56 7.91 12.27
C LEU A 161 -3.26 6.44 11.94
N ASN A 162 -3.77 5.95 10.81
CA ASN A 162 -3.49 4.60 10.33
C ASN A 162 -2.01 4.46 9.97
N TYR A 163 -1.44 5.43 9.26
CA TYR A 163 -0.02 5.46 8.96
C TYR A 163 0.82 5.58 10.25
N LEU A 164 0.42 6.45 11.18
CA LEU A 164 1.02 6.55 12.50
C LEU A 164 1.07 5.20 13.23
N ASN A 165 -0.04 4.45 13.24
CA ASN A 165 -0.11 3.15 13.90
C ASN A 165 0.74 2.08 13.20
N GLN A 166 1.04 2.22 11.91
CA GLN A 166 1.98 1.33 11.19
C GLN A 166 3.43 1.60 11.60
N ILE A 167 3.83 2.86 11.70
CA ILE A 167 5.22 3.22 12.03
C ILE A 167 5.51 3.16 13.54
N ASN A 168 4.50 3.43 14.37
CA ASN A 168 4.60 3.48 15.82
C ASN A 168 3.29 2.97 16.46
N PRO A 169 3.12 1.63 16.52
CA PRO A 169 1.90 1.01 17.03
C PRO A 169 1.58 1.44 18.46
N ASN A 170 0.29 1.59 18.78
CA ASN A 170 -0.19 2.00 20.11
C ASN A 170 0.35 3.36 20.58
N TYR A 171 0.70 4.27 19.66
CA TYR A 171 1.07 5.63 20.01
C TYR A 171 -0.12 6.36 20.66
N LEU A 172 0.00 6.68 21.95
CA LEU A 172 -1.03 7.37 22.72
C LEU A 172 -2.42 6.71 22.55
N LYS A 173 -3.41 7.46 22.05
CA LYS A 173 -4.79 7.03 21.84
C LYS A 173 -5.11 6.75 20.37
N VAL A 174 -4.10 6.43 19.54
CA VAL A 174 -4.25 6.30 18.07
C VAL A 174 -5.44 5.41 17.68
N LEU A 175 -5.62 4.25 18.30
CA LEU A 175 -6.72 3.32 17.98
C LEU A 175 -8.11 3.91 18.29
N SER A 176 -8.23 4.65 19.40
CA SER A 176 -9.48 5.31 19.77
C SER A 176 -9.83 6.42 18.79
N LEU A 177 -8.84 7.24 18.41
CA LEU A 177 -9.03 8.31 17.44
C LEU A 177 -9.33 7.77 16.04
N MET A 178 -8.72 6.63 15.65
CA MET A 178 -9.05 5.96 14.39
C MET A 178 -10.52 5.52 14.36
N ASN A 179 -11.02 4.91 15.43
CA ASN A 179 -12.42 4.49 15.49
C ASN A 179 -13.38 5.69 15.43
N GLU A 180 -13.05 6.78 16.13
CA GLU A 180 -13.83 8.01 16.10
C GLU A 180 -13.81 8.65 14.69
N ALA A 181 -12.63 8.76 14.08
CA ALA A 181 -12.45 9.29 12.75
C ALA A 181 -13.17 8.46 11.68
N LEU A 182 -13.16 7.13 11.83
CA LEU A 182 -13.93 6.23 10.98
C LEU A 182 -15.42 6.53 11.11
N SER A 183 -15.97 6.49 12.33
CA SER A 183 -17.39 6.71 12.58
C SER A 183 -17.88 8.08 12.09
N LYS A 184 -17.12 9.15 12.36
CA LYS A 184 -17.49 10.51 11.92
C LYS A 184 -17.24 10.78 10.44
N GLY A 185 -16.33 10.03 9.81
CA GLY A 185 -16.03 10.12 8.38
C GLY A 185 -16.94 9.27 7.49
N THR A 186 -17.64 8.28 8.05
CA THR A 186 -18.56 7.39 7.34
C THR A 186 -19.87 8.09 6.98
N ASP A 187 -20.32 7.89 5.74
CA ASP A 187 -21.65 8.23 5.27
C ASP A 187 -22.63 7.13 5.62
N TYR A 188 -23.68 7.48 6.36
CA TYR A 188 -24.73 6.57 6.74
C TYR A 188 -25.93 6.78 5.83
N VAL A 189 -26.32 5.72 5.12
CA VAL A 189 -27.43 5.73 4.18
C VAL A 189 -28.57 4.88 4.74
N SER A 190 -29.73 5.51 4.98
CA SER A 190 -30.92 4.74 5.34
C SER A 190 -31.59 4.26 4.06
N VAL A 191 -31.91 2.98 3.99
CA VAL A 191 -32.57 2.41 2.82
C VAL A 191 -34.01 2.11 3.14
N ASN A 192 -34.90 2.57 2.27
CA ASN A 192 -36.34 2.34 2.37
C ASN A 192 -36.85 1.71 1.08
N THR A 193 -37.87 0.89 1.20
CA THR A 193 -38.66 0.32 0.10
C THR A 193 -39.90 1.18 -0.15
N LYS A 194 -40.31 1.28 -1.41
CA LYS A 194 -41.58 1.88 -1.81
C LYS A 194 -42.27 0.96 -2.81
N ASN A 195 -43.44 0.44 -2.46
CA ASN A 195 -44.25 -0.34 -3.38
C ASN A 195 -45.06 0.60 -4.29
N GLU A 196 -44.70 0.66 -5.58
CA GLU A 196 -45.46 1.38 -6.61
C GLU A 196 -46.21 0.39 -7.54
N THR A 197 -46.34 -0.87 -7.13
CA THR A 197 -47.11 -1.89 -7.83
C THR A 197 -48.54 -1.99 -7.32
N ASN A 198 -49.41 -2.67 -8.08
CA ASN A 198 -50.77 -3.03 -7.65
C ASN A 198 -50.81 -4.37 -6.88
N MET A 199 -49.66 -4.87 -6.41
CA MET A 199 -49.53 -6.17 -5.77
C MET A 199 -49.08 -6.03 -4.31
N VAL A 200 -49.48 -6.98 -3.46
CA VAL A 200 -48.98 -7.06 -2.08
C VAL A 200 -47.59 -7.70 -2.10
N ILE A 201 -46.59 -7.00 -1.57
CA ILE A 201 -45.22 -7.53 -1.44
C ILE A 201 -45.15 -8.49 -0.25
N PRO A 202 -44.67 -9.73 -0.43
CA PRO A 202 -44.42 -10.63 0.69
C PRO A 202 -43.34 -10.04 1.62
N ILE A 203 -43.60 -10.03 2.93
CA ILE A 203 -42.68 -9.51 3.97
C ILE A 203 -41.28 -10.11 3.86
N ARG A 204 -41.18 -11.39 3.48
CA ARG A 204 -39.89 -12.06 3.29
C ARG A 204 -39.07 -11.42 2.18
N LEU A 205 -39.68 -11.16 1.02
CA LEU A 205 -39.01 -10.51 -0.11
C LEU A 205 -38.57 -9.08 0.26
N GLU A 206 -39.41 -8.36 1.00
CA GLU A 206 -39.08 -7.02 1.49
C GLU A 206 -37.87 -7.04 2.44
N ASN A 207 -37.84 -7.97 3.40
CA ASN A 207 -36.71 -8.12 4.33
C ASN A 207 -35.42 -8.52 3.61
N ASP A 208 -35.50 -9.49 2.68
CA ASP A 208 -34.33 -9.94 1.91
C ASP A 208 -33.73 -8.77 1.12
N LEU A 209 -34.58 -7.93 0.51
CA LEU A 209 -34.12 -6.75 -0.24
C LEU A 209 -33.59 -5.62 0.64
N LEU A 210 -34.00 -5.55 1.91
CA LEU A 210 -33.51 -4.57 2.88
C LEU A 210 -32.22 -5.04 3.61
N ASP A 211 -31.81 -6.29 3.43
CA ASP A 211 -30.60 -6.85 4.04
C ASP A 211 -29.32 -6.54 3.24
N PHE A 212 -28.96 -5.26 3.18
CA PHE A 212 -27.76 -4.77 2.50
C PHE A 212 -26.44 -5.20 3.11
N SER A 213 -26.45 -5.74 4.33
CA SER A 213 -25.25 -6.27 4.97
C SER A 213 -24.68 -7.45 4.19
N THR A 214 -25.54 -8.21 3.50
CA THR A 214 -25.18 -9.40 2.73
C THR A 214 -24.80 -9.12 1.27
N TYR A 215 -25.26 -7.99 0.71
CA TYR A 215 -25.02 -7.62 -0.69
C TYR A 215 -23.67 -6.91 -0.93
N GLY A 216 -22.84 -6.72 0.11
CA GLY A 216 -21.51 -6.14 -0.03
C GLY A 216 -21.50 -4.67 -0.48
N LEU A 217 -22.60 -3.94 -0.28
CA LEU A 217 -22.70 -2.52 -0.66
C LEU A 217 -21.90 -1.61 0.28
N ASN A 218 -21.70 -2.04 1.52
CA ASN A 218 -20.90 -1.31 2.50
C ASN A 218 -19.44 -1.22 2.02
N ASN A 219 -18.83 -0.05 2.23
CA ASN A 219 -17.41 0.15 2.05
C ASN A 219 -16.84 0.89 3.28
N LYS A 220 -15.53 1.21 3.27
CA LYS A 220 -14.86 1.91 4.38
C LYS A 220 -15.59 3.17 4.84
N TRP A 221 -16.15 3.94 3.89
CA TRP A 221 -16.71 5.27 4.12
C TRP A 221 -18.22 5.35 3.89
N THR A 222 -18.90 4.24 3.60
CA THR A 222 -20.34 4.23 3.36
C THR A 222 -20.96 2.98 3.95
N VAL A 223 -21.97 3.17 4.79
CA VAL A 223 -22.71 2.08 5.45
C VAL A 223 -24.19 2.25 5.19
N PHE A 224 -24.83 1.18 4.74
CA PHE A 224 -26.25 1.10 4.43
C PHE A 224 -26.99 0.38 5.56
N HIS A 225 -28.12 0.95 5.98
CA HIS A 225 -29.00 0.34 6.98
C HIS A 225 -30.44 0.27 6.44
N GLY A 226 -31.00 -0.94 6.35
CA GLY A 226 -32.42 -1.16 6.04
C GLY A 226 -33.36 -0.81 7.20
N THR A 227 -32.83 -0.60 8.40
CA THR A 227 -33.60 -0.09 9.55
C THR A 227 -32.79 0.98 10.26
N LYS A 228 -33.42 2.11 10.60
CA LYS A 228 -32.74 3.21 11.29
C LYS A 228 -32.25 2.78 12.67
N GLN A 229 -30.95 2.94 12.92
CA GLN A 229 -30.33 2.63 14.21
C GLN A 229 -30.31 3.86 15.13
N LYS A 230 -30.50 3.64 16.42
CA LYS A 230 -30.48 4.72 17.42
C LYS A 230 -29.08 5.31 17.56
N GLY A 231 -28.98 6.63 17.58
CA GLY A 231 -27.72 7.34 17.75
C GLY A 231 -26.92 7.57 16.46
N ILE A 232 -27.46 7.16 15.30
CA ILE A 232 -26.86 7.42 13.99
C ILE A 232 -27.63 8.54 13.29
N ASN A 233 -26.90 9.55 12.84
CA ASN A 233 -27.42 10.56 11.93
C ASN A 233 -27.17 10.08 10.50
N TYR A 234 -28.24 9.99 9.72
CA TYR A 234 -28.18 9.55 8.32
C TYR A 234 -28.00 10.73 7.39
N ASP A 235 -27.03 10.64 6.49
CA ASP A 235 -26.69 11.70 5.53
C ASP A 235 -27.53 11.60 4.26
N TYR A 236 -27.88 10.37 3.89
CA TYR A 236 -28.61 10.07 2.67
C TYR A 236 -29.74 9.09 2.94
N THR A 237 -30.75 9.16 2.07
CA THR A 237 -31.80 8.16 1.99
C THR A 237 -31.81 7.56 0.60
N MET A 238 -31.69 6.24 0.54
CA MET A 238 -31.88 5.47 -0.69
C MET A 238 -33.32 4.93 -0.69
N VAL A 239 -34.04 5.14 -1.78
CA VAL A 239 -35.40 4.61 -1.95
C VAL A 239 -35.39 3.61 -3.10
N ILE A 240 -35.82 2.39 -2.81
CA ILE A 240 -36.00 1.33 -3.81
C ILE A 240 -37.47 1.27 -4.16
N SER A 241 -37.83 1.72 -5.35
CA SER A 241 -39.20 1.69 -5.86
C SER A 241 -39.48 0.41 -6.64
N PHE A 242 -40.45 -0.38 -6.18
CA PHE A 242 -40.99 -1.52 -6.94
C PHE A 242 -41.98 -1.02 -7.96
N ARG A 243 -41.66 -1.17 -9.24
CA ARG A 243 -42.53 -0.76 -10.35
C ARG A 243 -43.30 -1.92 -10.97
N GLU A 244 -42.70 -3.10 -10.96
CA GLU A 244 -43.29 -4.33 -11.51
C GLU A 244 -42.74 -5.54 -10.74
N ILE A 245 -43.61 -6.52 -10.45
CA ILE A 245 -43.24 -7.80 -9.83
C ILE A 245 -43.80 -8.91 -10.71
N LEU A 246 -42.91 -9.68 -11.34
CA LEU A 246 -43.27 -10.83 -12.14
C LEU A 246 -43.16 -12.09 -11.28
N ILE A 247 -44.28 -12.78 -11.08
CA ILE A 247 -44.34 -14.01 -10.28
C ILE A 247 -44.51 -15.20 -11.24
N SER A 248 -43.58 -16.15 -11.19
CA SER A 248 -43.69 -17.44 -11.88
C SER A 248 -43.77 -18.58 -10.86
N PRO A 249 -44.50 -19.67 -11.17
CA PRO A 249 -44.50 -20.87 -10.33
C PRO A 249 -43.12 -21.53 -10.32
N GLU A 250 -42.69 -21.99 -9.15
CA GLU A 250 -41.41 -22.70 -8.96
C GLU A 250 -41.41 -24.11 -9.60
N GLN A 251 -42.56 -24.78 -9.64
CA GLN A 251 -42.78 -26.02 -10.39
C GLN A 251 -44.17 -26.06 -11.01
N ILE A 252 -44.25 -26.38 -12.30
CA ILE A 252 -45.49 -26.76 -12.96
C ILE A 252 -45.57 -28.28 -12.93
N LYS A 253 -46.47 -28.86 -12.14
CA LYS A 253 -46.80 -30.29 -12.20
C LYS A 253 -47.99 -30.47 -13.13
N GLU A 254 -47.73 -30.79 -14.39
CA GLU A 254 -48.78 -31.29 -15.28
C GLU A 254 -49.23 -32.67 -14.78
N ARG A 255 -50.54 -32.83 -14.56
CA ARG A 255 -51.17 -34.13 -14.39
C ARG A 255 -51.97 -34.42 -15.65
N GLU A 256 -51.47 -35.34 -16.46
CA GLU A 256 -52.24 -35.91 -17.56
C GLU A 256 -53.27 -36.87 -16.98
N PHE A 257 -54.56 -36.61 -17.21
CA PHE A 257 -55.62 -37.56 -16.93
C PHE A 257 -55.87 -38.40 -18.19
N ILE A 258 -55.32 -39.61 -18.23
CA ILE A 258 -55.72 -40.61 -19.21
C ILE A 258 -57.08 -41.14 -18.76
N LYS A 259 -58.14 -40.85 -19.52
CA LYS A 259 -59.43 -41.55 -19.39
C LYS A 259 -59.32 -42.89 -20.10
N GLU A 260 -59.59 -43.99 -19.38
CA GLU A 260 -59.90 -45.30 -19.96
C GLU A 260 -61.24 -45.28 -20.71
#